data_AF-A0A2K3P418-F1
#
_entry.id   AF-A0A2K3P418-F1
#
_cell.length_a   1.000
_cell.length_b   1.000
_cell.length_c   1.000
_cell.angle_alpha   90.00
_cell.angle_beta   90.00
_cell.angle_gamma   90.00
#
_symmetry.space_group_name_H-M   'P 1'
#
loop_
_entity.id
_entity.type
_entity.pdbx_description
1 polymer ?
#
loop_
_entity_poly.entity_id
_entity_poly.type
_entity_poly.pdbx_seq_one_letter_code
_entity_poly.pdbx_strand_id
1 'polypeptide(L)'
;QKDAFTRANLNAISEKLALDDFSNNDSSSWTPFSILFKPHHNALTGNYDINVLIAALEEKGKTVVWHDRRNGGSSIDLDAPEDVLMGVVINVLVKRFAGIWKSRHWIALRKIDGVWYNLDSDLSMPECFHDTEEVREFLDSSIAHGGEVLLVMNQKQS
;
A
#
# COMPACT_ATOMS: atom_id res chain seq x y z
N GLN A 1 10.94 -9.38 -6.67
CA GLN A 1 10.24 -10.68 -6.70
C GLN A 1 8.90 -10.47 -7.40
N LYS A 2 8.60 -11.26 -8.43
CA LYS A 2 7.31 -11.24 -9.15
C LYS A 2 6.42 -12.38 -8.60
N ASP A 3 5.10 -12.21 -8.66
CA ASP A 3 4.09 -13.23 -8.29
C ASP A 3 4.19 -13.76 -6.84
N ALA A 4 4.61 -12.92 -5.90
CA ALA A 4 4.76 -13.28 -4.48
C ALA A 4 3.43 -13.58 -3.77
N PHE A 5 2.31 -13.07 -4.31
CA PHE A 5 0.96 -13.24 -3.80
C PHE A 5 0.03 -13.72 -4.92
N THR A 6 -0.82 -14.69 -4.62
CA THR A 6 -1.88 -15.16 -5.52
C THR A 6 -3.24 -14.71 -5.00
N ARG A 7 -4.25 -14.67 -5.88
CA ARG A 7 -5.65 -14.40 -5.47
C ARG A 7 -6.12 -15.36 -4.37
N ALA A 8 -5.74 -16.63 -4.46
CA ALA A 8 -6.07 -17.63 -3.43
C ALA A 8 -5.44 -17.29 -2.08
N ASN A 9 -4.16 -16.86 -2.07
CA ASN A 9 -3.48 -16.46 -0.85
C ASN A 9 -4.14 -15.23 -0.21
N LEU A 10 -4.47 -14.20 -1.00
CA LEU A 10 -5.13 -13.00 -0.50
C LEU A 10 -6.55 -13.28 0.02
N ASN A 11 -7.28 -14.21 -0.60
CA ASN A 11 -8.58 -14.67 -0.09
C ASN A 11 -8.44 -15.35 1.28
N ALA A 12 -7.45 -16.23 1.44
CA ALA A 12 -7.22 -16.93 2.70
C ALA A 12 -6.86 -15.95 3.84
N ILE A 13 -6.02 -14.94 3.55
CA ILE A 13 -5.69 -13.86 4.50
C ILE A 13 -6.96 -13.08 4.89
N SER A 14 -7.80 -12.73 3.90
CA SER A 14 -9.07 -12.05 4.14
C SER A 14 -10.02 -12.85 5.03
N GLU A 15 -10.12 -14.17 4.83
CA GLU A 15 -10.96 -15.05 5.66
C GLU A 15 -10.42 -15.15 7.08
N LYS A 16 -9.10 -15.27 7.24
CA LYS A 16 -8.44 -15.31 8.56
C LYS A 16 -8.70 -14.02 9.36
N LEU A 17 -8.51 -12.85 8.73
CA LEU A 17 -8.78 -11.56 9.37
C LEU A 17 -10.24 -11.46 9.84
N ALA A 18 -11.18 -11.91 9.01
CA ALA A 18 -12.59 -11.92 9.39
C ALA A 18 -12.87 -12.83 10.61
N LEU A 19 -12.23 -14.00 10.70
CA LEU A 19 -12.36 -14.91 11.85
C LEU A 19 -11.73 -14.34 13.12
N ASP A 20 -10.55 -13.72 13.00
CA ASP A 20 -9.86 -13.07 14.12
C ASP A 20 -10.73 -11.92 14.68
N ASP A 21 -11.38 -11.13 13.83
CA ASP A 21 -12.33 -10.08 14.21
C ASP A 21 -13.54 -10.63 15.01
N PHE A 22 -14.10 -11.78 14.63
CA PHE A 22 -15.20 -12.41 15.38
C PHE A 22 -14.76 -12.90 16.76
N SER A 23 -13.49 -13.25 16.92
CA SER A 23 -12.97 -13.82 18.17
C SER A 23 -12.46 -12.77 19.16
N ASN A 24 -11.98 -11.61 18.68
CA ASN A 24 -11.30 -10.58 19.47
C ASN A 24 -12.22 -9.43 19.93
N ASN A 25 -13.36 -9.75 20.55
CA ASN A 25 -14.26 -8.72 21.11
C ASN A 25 -13.82 -8.19 22.51
N ASP A 26 -12.57 -8.39 22.91
CA ASP A 26 -12.01 -7.90 24.19
C ASP A 26 -10.80 -6.96 23.95
N SER A 27 -11.02 -5.68 24.25
CA SER A 27 -10.09 -4.56 24.09
C SER A 27 -8.99 -4.54 25.16
N SER A 28 -7.69 -4.58 24.80
CA SER A 28 -6.59 -3.95 25.57
C SER A 28 -5.17 -4.19 25.00
N SER A 29 -4.97 -4.12 23.68
CA SER A 29 -3.61 -3.99 23.12
C SER A 29 -3.66 -3.19 21.83
N TRP A 30 -2.99 -2.03 21.81
CA TRP A 30 -2.81 -1.23 20.61
C TRP A 30 -1.88 -1.99 19.65
N THR A 31 -2.49 -2.76 18.76
CA THR A 31 -1.85 -3.36 17.59
C THR A 31 -2.55 -2.79 16.35
N PRO A 32 -1.94 -2.82 15.15
CA PRO A 32 -2.57 -2.29 13.93
C PRO A 32 -3.97 -2.90 13.65
N PHE A 33 -4.26 -4.05 14.25
CA PHE A 33 -5.54 -4.74 14.24
C PHE A 33 -6.67 -4.03 15.02
N SER A 34 -6.39 -3.08 15.92
CA SER A 34 -7.44 -2.42 16.74
C SER A 34 -8.18 -1.26 16.05
N ILE A 35 -7.88 -0.98 14.76
CA ILE A 35 -8.62 -0.03 13.92
C ILE A 35 -9.42 -0.81 12.86
N LEU A 36 -10.33 -1.68 13.27
CA LEU A 36 -11.21 -2.41 12.33
C LEU A 36 -12.67 -2.18 12.68
N PHE A 37 -13.20 -1.07 12.16
CA PHE A 37 -14.64 -0.88 12.00
C PHE A 37 -15.06 -1.29 10.57
N LYS A 38 -15.77 -2.43 10.50
CA LYS A 38 -16.78 -2.88 9.52
C LYS A 38 -16.41 -4.00 8.50
N PRO A 39 -17.33 -4.98 8.30
CA PRO A 39 -17.11 -6.14 7.45
C PRO A 39 -17.57 -5.90 6.00
N HIS A 40 -16.69 -5.61 5.02
CA HIS A 40 -17.12 -5.64 3.60
C HIS A 40 -15.99 -5.98 2.62
N HIS A 41 -15.80 -7.26 2.29
CA HIS A 41 -15.07 -7.65 1.07
C HIS A 41 -16.00 -8.37 0.09
N ASN A 42 -15.96 -7.97 -1.19
CA ASN A 42 -16.53 -8.72 -2.30
C ASN A 42 -15.43 -9.60 -2.92
N ALA A 43 -15.21 -10.78 -2.34
CA ALA A 43 -14.26 -11.80 -2.84
C ALA A 43 -14.48 -12.19 -4.32
N LEU A 44 -15.65 -11.86 -4.86
CA LEU A 44 -15.99 -12.06 -6.27
C LEU A 44 -15.25 -11.10 -7.22
N THR A 45 -14.98 -9.85 -6.85
CA THR A 45 -14.35 -8.85 -7.74
C THR A 45 -12.85 -8.65 -7.54
N GLY A 46 -12.25 -9.13 -6.45
CA GLY A 46 -10.81 -8.99 -6.19
C GLY A 46 -10.37 -7.60 -5.69
N ASN A 47 -11.31 -6.78 -5.20
CA ASN A 47 -11.02 -5.49 -4.57
C ASN A 47 -10.66 -5.72 -3.10
N TYR A 48 -9.42 -6.11 -2.82
CA TYR A 48 -8.95 -6.33 -1.46
C TYR A 48 -8.88 -5.03 -0.66
N ASP A 49 -9.28 -5.12 0.61
CA ASP A 49 -9.09 -4.04 1.58
C ASP A 49 -7.60 -3.87 1.93
N ILE A 50 -7.20 -2.67 2.34
CA ILE A 50 -5.82 -2.36 2.73
C ILE A 50 -5.30 -3.28 3.84
N ASN A 51 -6.16 -3.74 4.74
CA ASN A 51 -5.77 -4.66 5.81
C ASN A 51 -5.27 -6.00 5.28
N VAL A 52 -5.83 -6.48 4.17
CA VAL A 52 -5.37 -7.71 3.51
C VAL A 52 -3.95 -7.50 2.96
N LEU A 53 -3.69 -6.34 2.35
CA LEU A 53 -2.36 -6.00 1.85
C LEU A 53 -1.34 -5.89 2.98
N ILE A 54 -1.69 -5.23 4.09
CA ILE A 54 -0.82 -5.10 5.27
C ILE A 54 -0.49 -6.48 5.84
N ALA A 55 -1.50 -7.31 6.11
CA ALA A 55 -1.30 -8.66 6.64
C ALA A 55 -0.45 -9.54 5.71
N ALA A 56 -0.68 -9.44 4.38
CA ALA A 56 0.12 -10.15 3.39
C ALA A 56 1.59 -9.73 3.40
N LEU A 57 1.86 -8.42 3.54
CA LEU A 57 3.22 -7.88 3.65
C LEU A 57 3.89 -8.29 4.97
N GLU A 58 3.16 -8.29 6.08
CA GLU A 58 3.65 -8.74 7.39
C GLU A 58 4.01 -10.23 7.39
N GLU A 59 3.21 -11.09 6.76
CA GLU A 59 3.56 -12.52 6.56
C GLU A 59 4.87 -12.71 5.76
N LYS A 60 5.30 -11.69 5.02
CA LYS A 60 6.58 -11.65 4.30
C LYS A 60 7.69 -10.90 5.05
N GLY A 61 7.51 -10.64 6.35
CA GLY A 61 8.49 -9.95 7.18
C GLY A 61 8.69 -8.50 6.77
N LYS A 62 7.64 -7.84 6.28
CA LYS A 62 7.63 -6.40 5.98
C LYS A 62 6.81 -5.67 7.02
N THR A 63 7.09 -4.39 7.20
CA THR A 63 6.28 -3.50 8.03
C THR A 63 5.69 -2.43 7.13
N VAL A 64 4.43 -2.09 7.35
CA VAL A 64 3.76 -1.01 6.60
C VAL A 64 3.57 0.19 7.53
N VAL A 65 4.04 1.36 7.10
CA VAL A 65 3.89 2.62 7.84
C VAL A 65 3.00 3.56 7.03
N TRP A 66 1.91 4.02 7.63
CA TRP A 66 1.08 5.05 7.03
C TRP A 66 1.81 6.39 7.05
N HIS A 67 1.92 7.03 5.89
CA HIS A 67 2.43 8.38 5.79
C HIS A 67 1.37 9.38 6.27
N ASP A 68 1.77 10.31 7.13
CA ASP A 68 0.87 11.38 7.56
C ASP A 68 0.68 12.38 6.41
N ARG A 69 -0.51 12.36 5.81
CA ARG A 69 -0.92 13.26 4.71
C ARG A 69 -0.80 14.76 5.00
N ARG A 70 -0.59 15.17 6.25
CA ARG A 70 -0.30 16.56 6.62
C ARG A 70 1.14 16.97 6.25
N ASN A 71 2.00 15.98 6.04
CA ASN A 71 3.38 16.16 5.60
C ASN A 71 3.49 15.83 4.10
N GLY A 72 4.29 16.61 3.37
CA GLY A 72 4.56 16.35 1.96
C GLY A 72 5.50 15.17 1.73
N GLY A 73 5.67 14.77 0.48
CA GLY A 73 6.58 13.72 0.02
C GLY A 73 8.03 13.98 0.39
N SER A 74 8.42 15.25 0.57
CA SER A 74 9.76 15.64 1.05
C SER A 74 10.11 15.11 2.45
N SER A 75 9.11 14.74 3.26
CA SER A 75 9.34 14.13 4.58
C SER A 75 9.58 12.61 4.53
N ILE A 76 9.49 12.00 3.35
CA ILE A 76 9.79 10.59 3.12
C ILE A 76 11.26 10.48 2.70
N ASP A 77 12.02 9.66 3.41
CA ASP A 77 13.42 9.36 3.08
C ASP A 77 13.49 8.34 1.93
N LEU A 78 13.27 8.82 0.70
CA LEU A 78 13.34 8.03 -0.53
C LEU A 78 14.78 7.67 -0.95
N ASP A 79 15.76 8.27 -0.29
CA ASP A 79 17.18 7.99 -0.47
C ASP A 79 17.69 6.92 0.51
N ALA A 80 16.85 6.52 1.46
CA ALA A 80 17.08 5.38 2.33
C ALA A 80 17.50 4.14 1.50
N PRO A 81 18.43 3.32 2.03
CA PRO A 81 18.84 2.07 1.40
C PRO A 81 17.65 1.15 1.06
N GLU A 82 17.73 0.41 -0.06
CA GLU A 82 16.66 -0.50 -0.52
C GLU A 82 16.38 -1.65 0.47
N ASP A 83 17.34 -1.97 1.34
CA ASP A 83 17.19 -2.92 2.45
C ASP A 83 16.47 -2.30 3.65
N VAL A 84 16.24 -1.00 3.69
CA VAL A 84 15.42 -0.30 4.69
C VAL A 84 14.04 0.01 4.12
N LEU A 85 13.97 0.81 3.06
CA LEU A 85 12.74 1.17 2.38
C LEU A 85 12.57 0.28 1.13
N MET A 86 11.64 -0.67 1.19
CA MET A 86 11.38 -1.58 0.07
C MET A 86 10.64 -0.87 -1.07
N GLY A 87 9.74 0.06 -0.75
CA GLY A 87 8.94 0.77 -1.73
C GLY A 87 7.79 1.54 -1.10
N VAL A 88 6.94 2.11 -1.96
CA VAL A 88 5.78 2.91 -1.58
C VAL A 88 4.55 2.34 -2.26
N VAL A 89 3.44 2.25 -1.53
CA VAL A 89 2.12 1.92 -2.10
C VAL A 89 1.20 3.11 -1.93
N ILE A 90 0.46 3.46 -2.98
CA ILE A 90 -0.38 4.65 -3.03
C ILE A 90 -1.80 4.24 -3.39
N ASN A 91 -2.77 4.72 -2.63
CA ASN A 91 -4.20 4.59 -2.94
C ASN A 91 -4.74 5.89 -3.54
N VAL A 92 -4.81 6.00 -4.87
CA VAL A 92 -5.26 7.22 -5.53
C VAL A 92 -6.75 7.20 -5.84
N LEU A 93 -7.38 8.39 -5.83
CA LEU A 93 -8.76 8.54 -6.29
C LEU A 93 -8.77 8.65 -7.83
N VAL A 94 -9.44 7.71 -8.49
CA VAL A 94 -9.64 7.74 -9.95
C VAL A 94 -11.04 8.23 -10.26
N LYS A 95 -11.12 9.21 -11.16
CA LYS A 95 -12.38 9.77 -11.68
C LYS A 95 -12.57 9.32 -13.12
N ARG A 96 -13.64 8.56 -13.39
CA ARG A 96 -14.03 8.11 -14.74
C ARG A 96 -15.32 8.81 -15.17
N PHE A 97 -15.60 8.78 -16.47
CA PHE A 97 -16.80 9.40 -17.08
C PHE A 97 -16.99 10.87 -16.67
N ALA A 98 -16.00 11.71 -16.96
CA ALA A 98 -16.02 13.15 -16.61
C ALA A 98 -16.31 13.45 -15.11
N GLY A 99 -15.95 12.53 -14.21
CA GLY A 99 -16.10 12.69 -12.76
C GLY A 99 -17.39 12.10 -12.17
N ILE A 100 -18.24 11.48 -12.99
CA ILE A 100 -19.48 10.84 -12.53
C ILE A 100 -19.17 9.58 -11.71
N TRP A 101 -18.14 8.82 -12.10
CA TRP A 101 -17.74 7.62 -11.39
C TRP A 101 -16.43 7.84 -10.64
N LYS A 102 -16.44 7.55 -9.34
CA LYS A 102 -15.26 7.61 -8.48
C LYS A 102 -14.89 6.20 -8.05
N SER A 103 -13.63 5.82 -8.26
CA SER A 103 -13.06 4.57 -7.76
C SER A 103 -11.72 4.84 -7.11
N ARG A 104 -11.16 3.82 -6.47
CA ARG A 104 -9.81 3.82 -5.94
C ARG A 104 -8.92 2.94 -6.80
N HIS A 105 -7.64 3.25 -6.82
CA HIS A 105 -6.63 2.52 -7.58
C HIS A 105 -5.33 2.47 -6.80
N TRP A 106 -4.68 1.31 -6.85
CA TRP A 106 -3.45 1.05 -6.13
C TRP A 106 -2.27 1.17 -7.08
N ILE A 107 -1.31 2.00 -6.70
CA ILE A 107 -0.06 2.20 -7.43
C ILE A 107 1.08 1.75 -6.53
N ALA A 108 2.00 0.95 -7.06
CA ALA A 108 3.22 0.58 -6.37
C ALA A 108 4.41 1.32 -6.97
N LEU A 109 5.19 1.98 -6.14
CA LEU A 109 6.49 2.56 -6.49
C LEU A 109 7.60 1.73 -5.86
N ARG A 110 8.68 1.50 -6.59
CA ARG A 110 9.81 0.74 -6.08
C ARG A 110 11.14 1.24 -6.63
N LYS A 111 12.15 1.30 -5.76
CA LYS A 111 13.55 1.49 -6.15
C LYS A 111 14.16 0.15 -6.56
N ILE A 112 14.77 0.11 -7.74
CA ILE A 112 15.43 -1.06 -8.31
C ILE A 112 16.75 -0.58 -8.90
N ASP A 113 17.86 -1.11 -8.40
CA ASP A 113 19.21 -0.73 -8.82
C ASP A 113 19.42 0.79 -8.76
N GLY A 114 18.92 1.41 -7.68
CA GLY A 114 19.04 2.85 -7.44
C GLY A 114 18.02 3.74 -8.16
N VAL A 115 17.21 3.21 -9.09
CA VAL A 115 16.23 3.98 -9.86
C VAL A 115 14.82 3.68 -9.37
N TRP A 116 14.00 4.73 -9.17
CA TRP A 116 12.60 4.57 -8.82
C TRP A 116 11.75 4.26 -10.06
N TYR A 117 10.80 3.35 -9.90
CA TYR A 117 9.85 2.97 -10.94
C TYR A 117 8.41 3.09 -10.45
N ASN A 118 7.54 3.58 -11.33
CA ASN A 118 6.11 3.43 -11.25
C ASN A 118 5.72 2.05 -11.80
N LEU A 119 5.15 1.20 -10.95
CA LEU A 119 4.71 -0.15 -11.27
C LEU A 119 3.17 -0.25 -11.33
N ASP A 120 2.51 0.86 -11.66
CA ASP A 120 1.07 0.89 -11.91
C ASP A 120 0.68 -0.17 -12.97
N SER A 121 -0.27 -1.03 -12.63
CA SER A 121 -0.79 -2.08 -13.51
C SER A 121 -1.53 -1.57 -14.75
N ASP A 122 -1.99 -0.31 -14.74
CA ASP A 122 -2.62 0.33 -15.88
C ASP A 122 -1.59 0.80 -16.93
N LEU A 123 -0.30 0.87 -16.57
CA LEU A 123 0.77 1.17 -17.52
C LEU A 123 1.12 -0.04 -18.38
N SER A 124 1.48 0.22 -19.64
CA SER A 124 1.91 -0.85 -20.56
C SER A 124 3.23 -1.50 -20.15
N MET A 125 4.07 -0.77 -19.40
CA MET A 125 5.32 -1.24 -18.81
C MET A 125 5.69 -0.35 -17.62
N PRO A 126 6.58 -0.80 -16.71
CA PRO A 126 7.14 0.04 -15.66
C PRO A 126 7.76 1.32 -16.23
N GLU A 127 7.43 2.47 -15.64
CA GLU A 127 8.00 3.77 -16.01
C GLU A 127 9.02 4.19 -14.95
N CYS A 128 10.23 4.55 -15.36
CA CYS A 128 11.22 5.09 -14.43
C CYS A 128 10.96 6.57 -14.17
N PHE A 129 11.22 6.98 -12.93
CA PHE A 129 11.37 8.38 -12.59
C PHE A 129 12.78 8.86 -12.94
N HIS A 130 12.92 10.13 -13.32
CA HIS A 130 14.17 10.79 -13.63
C HIS A 130 15.10 10.85 -12.41
N ASP A 131 14.54 11.23 -11.27
CA ASP A 131 15.25 11.36 -10.00
C ASP A 131 14.29 11.24 -8.81
N THR A 132 14.83 11.35 -7.59
CA THR A 132 14.04 11.29 -6.36
C THR A 132 13.09 12.50 -6.21
N GLU A 133 13.41 13.66 -6.78
CA GLU A 133 12.52 14.84 -6.69
C GLU A 133 11.24 14.61 -7.48
N GLU A 134 11.32 14.03 -8.68
CA GLU A 134 10.13 13.68 -9.45
C GLU A 134 9.21 12.70 -8.68
N VAL A 135 9.79 11.76 -7.92
CA VAL A 135 9.03 10.88 -7.03
C VAL A 135 8.34 11.67 -5.93
N ARG A 136 9.03 12.65 -5.31
CA ARG A 136 8.43 13.52 -4.27
C ARG A 136 7.27 14.33 -4.83
N GLU A 137 7.43 14.92 -6.01
CA GLU A 137 6.38 15.67 -6.70
C GLU A 137 5.17 14.78 -7.02
N PHE A 138 5.40 13.55 -7.48
CA PHE A 138 4.34 12.58 -7.73
C PHE A 138 3.57 12.22 -6.45
N LEU A 139 4.27 12.02 -5.34
CA LEU A 139 3.67 11.75 -4.03
C LEU A 139 2.88 12.95 -3.51
N ASP A 140 3.43 14.17 -3.61
CA ASP A 140 2.77 15.41 -3.21
C ASP A 140 1.48 15.64 -4.01
N SER A 141 1.54 15.45 -5.33
CA SER A 141 0.37 15.50 -6.20
C SER A 141 -0.67 14.46 -5.78
N SER A 142 -0.25 13.22 -5.52
CA SER A 142 -1.14 12.15 -5.07
C SER A 142 -1.84 12.51 -3.75
N ILE A 143 -1.10 13.00 -2.75
CA ILE A 143 -1.62 13.43 -1.45
C ILE A 143 -2.60 14.59 -1.61
N ALA A 144 -2.25 15.61 -2.40
CA ALA A 144 -3.09 16.78 -2.65
C ALA A 144 -4.45 16.41 -3.28
N HIS A 145 -4.49 15.33 -4.07
CA HIS A 145 -5.70 14.80 -4.69
C HIS A 145 -6.44 13.76 -3.83
N GLY A 146 -6.10 13.65 -2.54
CA GLY A 146 -6.75 12.76 -1.59
C GLY A 146 -6.28 11.31 -1.67
N GLY A 147 -5.06 11.10 -2.18
CA GLY A 147 -4.35 9.83 -2.15
C GLY A 147 -3.80 9.52 -0.77
N GLU A 148 -3.74 8.23 -0.44
CA GLU A 148 -3.13 7.72 0.79
C GLU A 148 -1.80 7.06 0.45
N VAL A 149 -0.75 7.35 1.22
CA VAL A 149 0.62 6.87 0.96
C VAL A 149 1.03 5.93 2.09
N LEU A 150 1.55 4.77 1.71
CA LEU A 150 2.00 3.71 2.60
C LEU A 150 3.47 3.40 2.29
N LEU A 151 4.33 3.44 3.29
CA LEU A 151 5.73 3.06 3.17
C LEU A 151 5.86 1.58 3.52
N VAL A 152 6.44 0.79 2.62
CA VAL A 152 6.74 -0.62 2.86
C VAL A 152 8.20 -0.70 3.28
N MET A 153 8.42 -1.05 4.54
CA MET A 153 9.73 -1.17 5.14
C MET A 153 10.12 -2.65 5.20
N ASN A 154 11.38 -2.95 4.96
CA ASN A 154 11.89 -4.27 5.33
C ASN A 154 12.09 -4.30 6.85
N GLN A 155 11.77 -5.42 7.50
CA GLN A 155 12.17 -5.58 8.90
C GLN A 155 13.70 -5.60 9.00
N LYS A 156 14.26 -4.89 9.98
CA LYS A 156 15.66 -5.03 10.37
C LYS A 156 15.90 -6.51 10.69
N GLN A 157 16.75 -7.18 9.93
CA GLN A 157 17.37 -8.40 10.42
C GLN A 157 18.15 -8.00 11.68
N SER A 158 17.66 -8.48 12.83
CA SER A 158 18.33 -8.31 14.12
C SER A 158 19.52 -9.25 14.22
#